data_AF-A0A8S1JDY8-F1
#
_entry.id   AF-A0A8S1JDY8-F1
#
_cell.length_a   1.000
_cell.length_b   1.000
_cell.length_c   1.000
_cell.angle_alpha   90.00
_cell.angle_beta   90.00
_cell.angle_gamma   90.00
#
_symmetry.space_group_name_H-M   'P 1'
#
loop_
_entity.id
_entity.type
_entity.pdbx_description
1 polymer ?
#
loop_
_entity_poly.entity_id
_entity_poly.type
_entity_poly.pdbx_seq_one_letter_code
_entity_poly.pdbx_strand_id
1 'polypeptide(L)'
;MKKRAEEQLTQAAAALIVQGNVEAEKAEAKKAEKKALAKLGLKPEEVAAMFEIRVLIEEDGAMDAVAAKLKDVSAKAAVRMQLLFIALLGQTEKPLGVLVKERYALLKSVATTNKDQLAQLIGLEYFLGVVAPQHAKESSKVLNALYELKVVDEDLIIAWYDRPSAGATALGVPEEAGQLVRKHAQMFIDWLKEAEEEDDEDDDEDEEGDEDEEDDD
;
A
#
# COMPACT_ATOMS: atom_id res chain seq x y z
N MET A 1 -54.46 -3.96 -15.47
CA MET A 1 -53.70 -2.88 -14.79
C MET A 1 -53.50 -3.14 -13.30
N LYS A 2 -54.54 -3.54 -12.54
CA LYS A 2 -54.44 -3.81 -11.09
C LYS A 2 -53.38 -4.85 -10.68
N LYS A 3 -53.32 -6.01 -11.35
CA LYS A 3 -52.32 -7.06 -11.09
C LYS A 3 -50.87 -6.59 -11.29
N ARG A 4 -50.61 -5.77 -12.31
CA ARG A 4 -49.27 -5.22 -12.59
C ARG A 4 -48.83 -4.19 -11.54
N ALA A 5 -49.78 -3.43 -10.97
CA ALA A 5 -49.51 -2.50 -9.88
C ALA A 5 -49.22 -3.24 -8.56
N GLU A 6 -49.95 -4.33 -8.27
CA GLU A 6 -49.73 -5.18 -7.09
C GLU A 6 -48.37 -5.92 -7.16
N GLU A 7 -47.98 -6.42 -8.34
CA GLU A 7 -46.66 -7.01 -8.59
C GLU A 7 -45.52 -6.00 -8.41
N GLN A 8 -45.67 -4.77 -8.94
CA GLN A 8 -44.69 -3.70 -8.77
C GLN A 8 -44.54 -3.26 -7.30
N LEU A 9 -45.64 -3.16 -6.56
CA LEU A 9 -45.62 -2.84 -5.12
C LEU A 9 -44.92 -3.94 -4.31
N THR A 10 -45.16 -5.22 -4.64
CA THR A 10 -44.52 -6.36 -3.98
C THR A 10 -43.01 -6.40 -4.27
N GLN A 11 -42.62 -6.13 -5.51
CA GLN A 11 -41.21 -6.06 -5.91
C GLN A 11 -40.50 -4.89 -5.23
N ALA A 12 -41.14 -3.72 -5.12
CA ALA A 12 -40.60 -2.57 -4.41
C ALA A 12 -40.43 -2.86 -2.91
N ALA A 13 -41.40 -3.51 -2.27
CA ALA A 13 -41.30 -3.92 -0.87
C ALA A 13 -40.17 -4.94 -0.64
N ALA A 14 -40.02 -5.92 -1.53
CA ALA A 14 -38.92 -6.88 -1.48
C ALA A 14 -37.55 -6.20 -1.64
N ALA A 15 -37.44 -5.24 -2.57
CA ALA A 15 -36.20 -4.47 -2.76
C ALA A 15 -35.84 -3.64 -1.52
N LEU A 16 -36.83 -3.01 -0.87
CA LEU A 16 -36.61 -2.24 0.37
C LEU A 16 -36.15 -3.14 1.54
N ILE A 17 -36.73 -4.33 1.68
CA ILE A 17 -36.30 -5.29 2.71
C ILE A 17 -34.86 -5.75 2.46
N VAL A 18 -34.53 -6.08 1.20
CA VAL A 18 -33.16 -6.47 0.83
C VAL A 18 -32.18 -5.33 1.10
N GLN A 19 -32.53 -4.10 0.72
CA GLN A 19 -31.70 -2.93 0.98
C GLN A 19 -31.49 -2.71 2.48
N GLY A 20 -32.55 -2.79 3.29
CA GLY A 20 -32.46 -2.65 4.75
C GLY A 20 -31.55 -3.71 5.40
N ASN A 21 -31.59 -4.95 4.90
CA ASN A 21 -30.70 -6.01 5.37
C ASN A 21 -29.23 -5.74 5.00
N VAL A 22 -28.97 -5.28 3.77
CA VAL A 22 -27.61 -4.93 3.32
C VAL A 22 -27.03 -3.76 4.12
N GLU A 23 -27.83 -2.74 4.42
CA GLU A 23 -27.43 -1.61 5.25
C GLU A 23 -27.10 -2.03 6.68
N ALA A 24 -27.91 -2.94 7.25
CA ALA A 24 -27.65 -3.50 8.57
C ALA A 24 -26.34 -4.30 8.61
N GLU A 25 -26.09 -5.16 7.61
CA GLU A 25 -24.85 -5.95 7.50
C GLU A 25 -23.62 -5.04 7.37
N LYS A 26 -23.68 -4.01 6.53
CA LYS A 26 -22.61 -3.01 6.41
C LYS A 26 -22.35 -2.28 7.72
N ALA A 27 -23.39 -1.95 8.48
CA ALA A 27 -23.25 -1.30 9.79
C ALA A 27 -22.57 -2.22 10.81
N GLU A 28 -22.92 -3.52 10.82
CA GLU A 28 -22.26 -4.52 11.67
C GLU A 28 -20.79 -4.74 11.28
N ALA A 29 -20.49 -4.86 9.99
CA ALA A 29 -19.13 -4.98 9.48
C ALA A 29 -18.28 -3.75 9.87
N LYS A 30 -18.81 -2.54 9.67
CA LYS A 30 -18.14 -1.29 10.09
C LYS A 30 -17.87 -1.25 11.59
N LYS A 31 -18.81 -1.73 12.41
CA LYS A 31 -18.63 -1.82 13.87
C LYS A 31 -17.57 -2.85 14.25
N ALA A 32 -17.55 -4.00 13.58
CA ALA A 32 -16.54 -5.03 13.79
C ALA A 32 -15.13 -4.54 13.40
N GLU A 33 -15.00 -3.88 12.24
CA GLU A 33 -13.75 -3.27 11.78
C GLU A 33 -13.26 -2.21 12.76
N LYS A 34 -14.13 -1.29 13.21
CA LYS A 34 -13.78 -0.29 14.24
C LYS A 34 -13.27 -0.94 15.52
N LYS A 35 -13.88 -2.04 15.96
CA LYS A 35 -13.44 -2.79 17.14
C LYS A 35 -12.10 -3.48 16.91
N ALA A 36 -11.86 -4.02 15.72
CA ALA A 36 -10.57 -4.63 15.36
C ALA A 36 -9.45 -3.59 15.37
N LEU A 37 -9.64 -2.45 14.71
CA LEU A 37 -8.66 -1.37 14.66
C LEU A 37 -8.37 -0.77 16.04
N ALA A 38 -9.38 -0.65 16.90
CA ALA A 38 -9.17 -0.20 18.28
C ALA A 38 -8.30 -1.18 19.09
N LYS A 39 -8.43 -2.50 18.87
CA LYS A 39 -7.55 -3.51 19.50
C LYS A 39 -6.12 -3.44 19.00
N LEU A 40 -5.92 -2.94 17.77
CA LEU A 40 -4.60 -2.67 17.21
C LEU A 40 -3.98 -1.35 17.72
N GLY A 41 -4.68 -0.62 18.60
CA GLY A 41 -4.17 0.58 19.25
C GLY A 41 -4.37 1.87 18.47
N LEU A 42 -5.11 1.84 17.35
CA LEU A 42 -5.46 3.07 16.62
C LEU A 42 -6.42 3.91 17.47
N LYS A 43 -6.17 5.22 17.51
CA LYS A 43 -6.98 6.15 18.29
C LYS A 43 -8.35 6.36 17.65
N PRO A 44 -9.40 6.69 18.44
CA PRO A 44 -10.74 6.92 17.89
C PRO A 44 -10.80 7.94 16.75
N GLU A 45 -10.02 9.02 16.84
CA GLU A 45 -9.90 10.05 15.82
C GLU A 45 -9.19 9.57 14.54
N GLU A 46 -8.19 8.71 14.66
CA GLU A 46 -7.48 8.11 13.53
C GLU A 46 -8.40 7.13 12.79
N VAL A 47 -9.17 6.33 13.53
CA VAL A 47 -10.17 5.42 12.95
C VAL A 47 -11.30 6.20 12.28
N ALA A 48 -11.77 7.31 12.86
CA ALA A 48 -12.76 8.17 12.23
C ALA A 48 -12.23 8.77 10.92
N ALA A 49 -11.01 9.32 10.95
CA ALA A 49 -10.37 9.87 9.76
C ALA A 49 -10.17 8.81 8.66
N MET A 50 -9.80 7.58 9.01
CA MET A 50 -9.68 6.47 8.05
C MET A 50 -11.00 6.20 7.32
N PHE A 51 -12.12 6.13 8.04
CA PHE A 51 -13.43 5.93 7.39
C PHE A 51 -13.83 7.10 6.48
N GLU A 52 -13.54 8.33 6.88
CA GLU A 52 -13.78 9.50 6.03
C GLU A 52 -12.91 9.48 4.77
N ILE A 53 -11.63 9.10 4.89
CA ILE A 53 -10.73 8.90 3.75
C ILE A 53 -11.28 7.81 2.81
N ARG A 54 -11.78 6.69 3.36
CA ARG A 54 -12.38 5.62 2.54
C ARG A 54 -13.58 6.12 1.74
N VAL A 55 -14.48 6.86 2.37
CA VAL A 55 -15.64 7.47 1.67
C VAL A 55 -15.18 8.39 0.55
N LEU A 56 -14.19 9.26 0.82
CA LEU A 56 -13.62 10.13 -0.22
C LEU A 56 -13.03 9.33 -1.40
N ILE A 57 -12.41 8.18 -1.15
CA ILE A 57 -11.87 7.31 -2.21
C ILE A 57 -12.98 6.60 -3.00
N GLU A 58 -14.04 6.16 -2.32
CA GLU A 58 -15.18 5.44 -2.93
C GLU A 58 -16.06 6.35 -3.79
N GLU A 59 -16.22 7.61 -3.40
CA GLU A 59 -16.98 8.61 -4.16
C GLU A 59 -16.16 9.25 -5.30
N ASP A 60 -15.04 8.63 -5.68
CA ASP A 60 -14.02 9.17 -6.60
C ASP A 60 -13.67 10.64 -6.29
N GLY A 61 -13.61 10.96 -4.99
CA GLY A 61 -13.28 12.27 -4.48
C GLY A 61 -11.91 12.74 -4.98
N ALA A 62 -11.76 14.05 -5.11
CA ALA A 62 -10.53 14.65 -5.59
C ALA A 62 -9.33 14.20 -4.72
N MET A 63 -8.22 13.85 -5.37
CA MET A 63 -6.98 13.47 -4.68
C MET A 63 -6.54 14.53 -3.67
N ASP A 64 -6.77 15.81 -3.98
CA ASP A 64 -6.52 16.93 -3.08
C ASP A 64 -7.35 16.88 -1.79
N ALA A 65 -8.61 16.40 -1.88
CA ALA A 65 -9.47 16.24 -0.70
C ALA A 65 -8.94 15.11 0.21
N VAL A 66 -8.50 14.00 -0.37
CA VAL A 66 -7.87 12.91 0.39
C VAL A 66 -6.55 13.38 1.02
N ALA A 67 -5.71 14.07 0.26
CA ALA A 67 -4.44 14.61 0.74
C ALA A 67 -4.64 15.66 1.85
N ALA A 68 -5.64 16.55 1.71
CA ALA A 68 -6.01 17.51 2.76
C ALA A 68 -6.48 16.78 4.01
N LYS A 69 -7.36 15.78 3.86
CA LYS A 69 -7.85 15.01 5.01
C LYS A 69 -6.73 14.26 5.74
N LEU A 70 -5.78 13.70 5.00
CA LEU A 70 -4.59 13.08 5.60
C LEU A 70 -3.77 14.12 6.37
N LYS A 71 -3.54 15.32 5.82
CA LYS A 71 -2.78 16.40 6.48
C LYS A 71 -3.47 16.89 7.77
N ASP A 72 -4.81 16.88 7.81
CA ASP A 72 -5.59 17.25 9.00
C ASP A 72 -5.43 16.24 10.16
N VAL A 73 -5.02 15.00 9.85
CA VAL A 73 -4.68 14.03 10.90
C VAL A 73 -3.35 14.46 11.53
N SER A 74 -3.43 14.98 12.75
CA SER A 74 -2.29 15.39 13.58
C SER A 74 -1.46 14.19 14.08
N ALA A 75 -0.82 13.48 13.16
CA ALA A 75 0.01 12.31 13.39
C ALA A 75 1.29 12.36 12.54
N LYS A 76 2.18 11.38 12.74
CA LYS A 76 3.39 11.22 11.91
C LYS A 76 3.01 10.76 10.49
N ALA A 77 3.88 11.00 9.51
CA ALA A 77 3.66 10.59 8.13
C ALA A 77 3.35 9.09 8.00
N ALA A 78 4.07 8.23 8.74
CA ALA A 78 3.82 6.79 8.76
C ALA A 78 2.39 6.43 9.22
N VAL A 79 1.85 7.14 10.22
CA VAL A 79 0.46 6.93 10.68
C VAL A 79 -0.52 7.37 9.61
N ARG A 80 -0.28 8.50 8.93
CA ARG A 80 -1.14 8.92 7.81
C ARG A 80 -1.17 7.88 6.69
N MET A 81 -0.02 7.33 6.31
CA MET A 81 0.06 6.30 5.26
C MET A 81 -0.56 4.97 5.71
N GLN A 82 -0.39 4.59 6.98
CA GLN A 82 -1.11 3.46 7.58
C GLN A 82 -2.63 3.61 7.41
N LEU A 83 -3.20 4.78 7.75
CA LEU A 83 -4.63 5.03 7.56
C LEU A 83 -5.04 4.99 6.09
N LEU A 84 -4.21 5.55 5.19
CA LEU A 84 -4.46 5.51 3.75
C LEU A 84 -4.53 4.07 3.23
N PHE A 85 -3.57 3.21 3.57
CA PHE A 85 -3.58 1.81 3.11
C PHE A 85 -4.75 1.02 3.70
N ILE A 86 -5.11 1.23 4.96
CA ILE A 86 -6.30 0.61 5.56
C ILE A 86 -7.57 1.07 4.84
N ALA A 87 -7.70 2.37 4.55
CA ALA A 87 -8.84 2.92 3.82
C ALA A 87 -8.92 2.36 2.39
N LEU A 88 -7.79 2.34 1.69
CA LEU A 88 -7.66 1.98 0.28
C LEU A 88 -7.81 0.48 0.01
N LEU A 89 -7.25 -0.37 0.89
CA LEU A 89 -7.09 -1.81 0.66
C LEU A 89 -7.89 -2.68 1.64
N GLY A 90 -8.43 -2.12 2.74
CA GLY A 90 -9.01 -2.92 3.83
C GLY A 90 -10.31 -3.67 3.51
N GLN A 91 -11.00 -3.32 2.43
CA GLN A 91 -12.27 -3.94 2.01
C GLN A 91 -12.25 -4.41 0.54
N THR A 92 -11.07 -4.68 0.01
CA THR A 92 -10.93 -5.10 -1.39
C THR A 92 -11.00 -6.60 -1.57
N GLU A 93 -11.74 -7.02 -2.60
CA GLU A 93 -11.66 -8.38 -3.16
C GLU A 93 -10.68 -8.45 -4.36
N LYS A 94 -10.27 -7.30 -4.89
CA LYS A 94 -9.28 -7.24 -5.98
C LYS A 94 -7.87 -7.51 -5.44
N PRO A 95 -6.98 -8.13 -6.24
CA PRO A 95 -5.56 -8.24 -5.91
C PRO A 95 -4.95 -6.87 -5.61
N LEU A 96 -4.11 -6.78 -4.57
CA LEU A 96 -3.63 -5.50 -4.05
C LEU A 96 -2.80 -4.73 -5.08
N GLY A 97 -1.95 -5.43 -5.84
CA GLY A 97 -1.16 -4.81 -6.91
C GLY A 97 -2.01 -4.19 -8.02
N VAL A 98 -3.23 -4.69 -8.26
CA VAL A 98 -4.15 -4.07 -9.24
C VAL A 98 -4.72 -2.78 -8.68
N LEU A 99 -5.16 -2.78 -7.42
CA LEU A 99 -5.66 -1.57 -6.78
C LEU A 99 -4.62 -0.47 -6.65
N VAL A 100 -3.37 -0.84 -6.31
CA VAL A 100 -2.27 0.12 -6.24
C VAL A 100 -2.03 0.77 -7.62
N LYS A 101 -2.12 -0.01 -8.70
CA LYS A 101 -2.07 0.52 -10.07
C LYS A 101 -3.25 1.42 -10.40
N GLU A 102 -4.48 1.06 -10.03
CA GLU A 102 -5.67 1.90 -10.24
C GLU A 102 -5.62 3.21 -9.46
N ARG A 103 -4.92 3.24 -8.31
CA ARG A 103 -4.91 4.35 -7.36
C ARG A 103 -3.54 5.03 -7.24
N TYR A 104 -2.66 4.80 -8.21
CA TYR A 104 -1.27 5.27 -8.19
C TYR A 104 -1.17 6.80 -8.13
N ALA A 105 -2.04 7.54 -8.81
CA ALA A 105 -2.01 8.99 -8.82
C ALA A 105 -2.19 9.55 -7.41
N LEU A 106 -3.14 9.01 -6.64
CA LEU A 106 -3.35 9.35 -5.24
C LEU A 106 -2.10 9.05 -4.42
N LEU A 107 -1.56 7.83 -4.52
CA LEU A 107 -0.37 7.41 -3.77
C LEU A 107 0.85 8.29 -4.09
N LYS A 108 1.03 8.69 -5.35
CA LYS A 108 2.09 9.58 -5.80
C LYS A 108 1.92 11.00 -5.25
N SER A 109 0.69 11.51 -5.23
CA SER A 109 0.40 12.87 -4.74
C SER A 109 0.72 13.08 -3.25
N VAL A 110 0.77 11.99 -2.46
CA VAL A 110 1.09 12.02 -1.03
C VAL A 110 2.51 11.52 -0.73
N ALA A 111 3.31 11.21 -1.76
CA ALA A 111 4.67 10.69 -1.67
C ALA A 111 5.69 11.71 -2.23
N THR A 112 5.61 12.97 -1.78
CA THR A 112 6.34 14.09 -2.39
C THR A 112 7.80 14.24 -1.95
N THR A 113 8.21 13.56 -0.88
CA THR A 113 9.57 13.60 -0.34
C THR A 113 10.04 12.19 -0.02
N ASN A 114 11.35 11.97 0.11
CA ASN A 114 11.91 10.67 0.52
C ASN A 114 11.32 10.19 1.87
N LYS A 115 11.00 11.13 2.78
CA LYS A 115 10.33 10.81 4.05
C LYS A 115 8.90 10.31 3.84
N ASP A 116 8.17 10.88 2.89
CA ASP A 116 6.81 10.45 2.56
C ASP A 116 6.82 9.10 1.85
N GLN A 117 7.76 8.89 0.94
CA GLN A 117 7.97 7.60 0.26
C GLN A 117 8.33 6.48 1.26
N LEU A 118 9.26 6.72 2.19
CA LEU A 118 9.54 5.78 3.28
C LEU A 118 8.31 5.56 4.18
N ALA A 119 7.50 6.59 4.42
CA ALA A 119 6.26 6.45 5.16
C ALA A 119 5.23 5.57 4.42
N GLN A 120 5.19 5.60 3.07
CA GLN A 120 4.36 4.69 2.27
C GLN A 120 4.78 3.24 2.51
N LEU A 121 6.08 2.93 2.46
CA LEU A 121 6.59 1.57 2.70
C LEU A 121 6.27 1.08 4.11
N ILE A 122 6.45 1.93 5.12
CA ILE A 122 6.13 1.62 6.52
C ILE A 122 4.61 1.41 6.72
N GLY A 123 3.78 2.23 6.08
CA GLY A 123 2.32 2.10 6.12
C GLY A 123 1.85 0.80 5.46
N LEU A 124 2.44 0.45 4.32
CA LEU A 124 2.20 -0.81 3.61
C LEU A 124 2.62 -2.03 4.45
N GLU A 125 3.80 -1.97 5.08
CA GLU A 125 4.29 -3.00 5.98
C GLU A 125 3.33 -3.25 7.13
N TYR A 126 2.83 -2.19 7.78
CA TYR A 126 1.83 -2.33 8.82
C TYR A 126 0.55 -2.97 8.30
N PHE A 127 0.07 -2.55 7.13
CA PHE A 127 -1.13 -3.13 6.52
C PHE A 127 -0.95 -4.63 6.26
N LEU A 128 0.13 -5.02 5.57
CA LEU A 128 0.39 -6.41 5.20
C LEU A 128 0.82 -7.29 6.38
N GLY A 129 1.43 -6.73 7.42
CA GLY A 129 1.91 -7.50 8.57
C GLY A 129 0.89 -7.62 9.71
N VAL A 130 0.06 -6.59 9.91
CA VAL A 130 -0.79 -6.45 11.11
C VAL A 130 -2.27 -6.46 10.77
N VAL A 131 -2.69 -5.69 9.76
CA VAL A 131 -4.12 -5.51 9.45
C VAL A 131 -4.65 -6.66 8.61
N ALA A 132 -3.86 -7.07 7.60
CA ALA A 132 -4.28 -8.00 6.58
C ALA A 132 -3.16 -9.02 6.23
N PRO A 133 -2.65 -9.79 7.23
CA PRO A 133 -1.55 -10.74 7.06
C PRO A 133 -1.80 -11.82 6.00
N GLN A 134 -3.07 -12.12 5.69
CA GLN A 134 -3.44 -13.03 4.61
C GLN A 134 -2.97 -12.55 3.21
N HIS A 135 -2.67 -11.25 3.06
CA HIS A 135 -2.15 -10.65 1.83
C HIS A 135 -0.64 -10.45 1.83
N ALA A 136 0.10 -10.85 2.86
CA ALA A 136 1.56 -10.66 2.92
C ALA A 136 2.29 -11.28 1.71
N LYS A 137 1.76 -12.35 1.12
CA LYS A 137 2.28 -12.96 -0.12
C LYS A 137 2.26 -12.04 -1.35
N GLU A 138 1.51 -10.95 -1.31
CA GLU A 138 1.43 -9.94 -2.38
C GLU A 138 2.49 -8.85 -2.25
N SER A 139 3.35 -8.86 -1.21
CA SER A 139 4.39 -7.85 -0.97
C SER A 139 5.20 -7.52 -2.22
N SER A 140 5.84 -8.51 -2.86
CA SER A 140 6.64 -8.30 -4.08
C SER A 140 5.84 -7.61 -5.19
N LYS A 141 4.59 -8.03 -5.41
CA LYS A 141 3.73 -7.47 -6.47
C LYS A 141 3.32 -6.03 -6.18
N VAL A 142 3.06 -5.71 -4.92
CA VAL A 142 2.70 -4.34 -4.51
C VAL A 142 3.92 -3.43 -4.58
N LEU A 143 5.08 -3.87 -4.09
CA LEU A 143 6.33 -3.10 -4.16
C LEU A 143 6.72 -2.84 -5.62
N ASN A 144 6.63 -3.83 -6.50
CA ASN A 144 6.86 -3.64 -7.91
C ASN A 144 5.90 -2.58 -8.51
N ALA A 145 4.62 -2.62 -8.15
CA ALA A 145 3.68 -1.60 -8.63
C ALA A 145 4.03 -0.17 -8.14
N LEU A 146 4.51 -0.02 -6.90
CA LEU A 146 4.95 1.28 -6.37
C LEU A 146 6.22 1.78 -7.09
N TYR A 147 7.13 0.87 -7.40
CA TYR A 147 8.36 1.14 -8.15
C TYR A 147 8.09 1.53 -9.61
N GLU A 148 7.38 0.68 -10.37
CA GLU A 148 7.06 0.89 -11.80
C GLU A 148 6.37 2.25 -12.04
N LEU A 149 5.50 2.65 -11.11
CA LEU A 149 4.71 3.88 -11.20
C LEU A 149 5.43 5.12 -10.63
N LYS A 150 6.68 4.96 -10.20
CA LYS A 150 7.51 6.01 -9.59
C LYS A 150 6.77 6.68 -8.42
N VAL A 151 6.18 5.85 -7.55
CA VAL A 151 5.59 6.27 -6.27
C VAL A 151 6.66 6.22 -5.18
N VAL A 152 7.53 5.22 -5.25
CA VAL A 152 8.67 5.04 -4.35
C VAL A 152 9.90 4.72 -5.19
N ASP A 153 11.01 5.40 -4.88
CA ASP A 153 12.30 5.22 -5.52
C ASP A 153 13.00 3.94 -5.02
N GLU A 154 13.83 3.36 -5.88
CA GLU A 154 14.53 2.09 -5.67
C GLU A 154 15.32 2.05 -4.36
N ASP A 155 16.21 3.03 -4.17
CA ASP A 155 17.07 3.16 -3.00
C ASP A 155 16.27 3.16 -1.70
N LEU A 156 15.06 3.72 -1.72
CA LEU A 156 14.20 3.80 -0.54
C LEU A 156 13.51 2.45 -0.26
N ILE A 157 13.18 1.68 -1.29
CA ILE A 157 12.68 0.31 -1.15
C ILE A 157 13.78 -0.56 -0.54
N ILE A 158 14.99 -0.51 -1.09
CA ILE A 158 16.15 -1.25 -0.58
C ILE A 158 16.49 -0.81 0.85
N ALA A 159 16.58 0.50 1.12
CA ALA A 159 16.88 1.02 2.45
C ALA A 159 15.82 0.67 3.51
N TRP A 160 14.54 0.59 3.12
CA TRP A 160 13.49 0.07 4.00
C TRP A 160 13.68 -1.42 4.26
N TYR A 161 13.99 -2.21 3.24
CA TYR A 161 14.20 -3.64 3.36
C TYR A 161 15.34 -3.96 4.34
N ASP A 162 16.49 -3.33 4.13
CA ASP A 162 17.73 -3.50 4.90
C ASP A 162 17.64 -2.89 6.32
N ARG A 163 16.54 -2.21 6.66
CA ARG A 163 16.21 -1.75 8.01
C ARG A 163 14.97 -2.45 8.57
N PRO A 164 15.08 -3.70 9.07
CA PRO A 164 13.94 -4.45 9.64
C PRO A 164 13.22 -3.74 10.79
N SER A 165 13.91 -2.85 11.52
CA SER A 165 13.34 -2.11 12.65
C SER A 165 12.49 -0.89 12.24
N ALA A 166 12.40 -0.55 10.96
CA ALA A 166 11.70 0.65 10.49
C ALA A 166 10.21 0.65 10.88
N GLY A 167 9.49 -0.45 10.59
CA GLY A 167 8.07 -0.61 10.96
C GLY A 167 7.85 -0.61 12.47
N ALA A 168 8.70 -1.32 13.21
CA ALA A 168 8.65 -1.36 14.67
C ALA A 168 8.85 0.03 15.30
N THR A 169 9.83 0.79 14.81
CA THR A 169 10.15 2.13 15.33
C THR A 169 9.07 3.15 15.01
N ALA A 170 8.48 3.10 13.81
CA ALA A 170 7.55 4.11 13.33
C ALA A 170 6.10 3.85 13.73
N LEU A 171 5.67 2.59 13.73
CA LEU A 171 4.27 2.17 13.92
C LEU A 171 4.08 1.03 14.94
N GLY A 172 5.16 0.55 15.57
CA GLY A 172 5.06 -0.57 16.51
C GLY A 172 4.69 -1.89 15.83
N VAL A 173 5.07 -2.08 14.55
CA VAL A 173 4.89 -3.37 13.86
C VAL A 173 5.66 -4.45 14.64
N PRO A 174 5.01 -5.56 15.05
CA PRO A 174 5.71 -6.69 15.67
C PRO A 174 6.80 -7.23 14.75
N GLU A 175 7.94 -7.62 15.33
CA GLU A 175 9.12 -8.05 14.55
C GLU A 175 8.79 -9.20 13.59
N GLU A 176 8.08 -10.23 14.06
CA GLU A 176 7.67 -11.38 13.25
C GLU A 176 6.75 -10.97 12.07
N ALA A 177 5.90 -9.97 12.27
CA ALA A 177 5.02 -9.45 11.23
C ALA A 177 5.82 -8.70 10.15
N GLY A 178 6.78 -7.87 10.56
CA GLY A 178 7.69 -7.18 9.62
C GLY A 178 8.59 -8.16 8.84
N GLN A 179 9.09 -9.19 9.51
CA GLN A 179 9.87 -10.28 8.89
C GLN A 179 9.04 -11.07 7.87
N LEU A 180 7.78 -11.36 8.17
CA LEU A 180 6.87 -12.05 7.23
C LEU A 180 6.70 -11.23 5.93
N VAL A 181 6.45 -9.92 6.05
CA VAL A 181 6.29 -9.04 4.89
C VAL A 181 7.56 -9.01 4.04
N ARG A 182 8.74 -8.89 4.67
CA ARG A 182 10.04 -8.87 4.00
C ARG A 182 10.37 -10.19 3.32
N LYS A 183 10.10 -11.32 3.96
CA LYS A 183 10.28 -12.64 3.35
C LYS A 183 9.51 -12.75 2.02
N HIS A 184 8.30 -12.20 1.96
CA HIS A 184 7.51 -12.18 0.73
C HIS A 184 7.91 -11.08 -0.28
N ALA A 185 8.74 -10.12 0.14
CA ALA A 185 9.33 -9.11 -0.73
C ALA A 185 10.68 -9.55 -1.33
N GLN A 186 11.38 -10.51 -0.68
CA GLN A 186 12.76 -10.91 -1.00
C GLN A 186 13.04 -11.03 -2.50
N MET A 187 12.22 -11.79 -3.24
CA MET A 187 12.43 -12.00 -4.69
C MET A 187 12.44 -10.69 -5.50
N PHE A 188 11.62 -9.71 -5.13
CA PHE A 188 11.64 -8.40 -5.78
C PHE A 188 12.85 -7.56 -5.36
N ILE A 189 13.28 -7.69 -4.11
CA ILE A 189 14.46 -6.99 -3.61
C ILE A 189 15.74 -7.51 -4.25
N ASP A 190 15.86 -8.83 -4.41
CA ASP A 190 16.99 -9.45 -5.10
C ASP A 190 17.06 -8.94 -6.54
N TRP A 191 15.93 -8.90 -7.25
CA TRP A 191 15.85 -8.33 -8.61
C TRP A 191 16.29 -6.86 -8.69
N LEU A 192 15.91 -6.03 -7.70
CA LEU A 192 16.36 -4.63 -7.66
C LEU A 192 17.87 -4.53 -7.45
N LYS A 193 18.45 -5.36 -6.58
CA LYS A 193 19.89 -5.34 -6.27
C LYS A 193 20.74 -5.90 -7.41
N GLU A 194 20.27 -6.93 -8.10
CA GLU A 194 20.95 -7.49 -9.28
C GLU A 194 21.01 -6.47 -10.43
N ALA A 195 19.98 -5.63 -10.60
CA ALA A 195 19.96 -4.60 -11.63
C ALA A 195 20.98 -3.46 -11.40
N GLU A 196 21.37 -3.18 -10.15
CA GLU A 196 22.46 -2.24 -9.85
C GLU A 196 23.84 -2.83 -10.18
N GLU A 197 24.04 -4.13 -9.97
CA GLU A 197 25.35 -4.79 -10.16
C GLU A 197 25.72 -4.95 -11.66
N GLU A 198 24.76 -4.99 -12.58
CA GLU A 198 25.01 -5.12 -14.03
C GLU A 198 25.44 -3.81 -14.73
N ASP A 199 25.18 -2.63 -14.14
CA ASP A 199 25.52 -1.32 -14.75
C ASP A 199 26.91 -0.79 -14.35
N ASP A 200 27.60 -1.44 -13.39
CA ASP A 200 28.92 -1.02 -12.85
C ASP A 200 30.11 -1.85 -13.41
N GLU A 201 29.89 -2.82 -14.31
CA GLU A 201 30.95 -3.71 -14.86
C GLU A 201 31.49 -3.31 -16.26
N ASP A 202 31.18 -2.11 -16.77
CA ASP A 202 31.54 -1.66 -18.14
C ASP A 202 32.56 -0.49 -18.17
N ASP A 203 33.57 -0.47 -17.28
CA ASP A 203 34.62 0.58 -17.27
C ASP A 203 36.06 0.06 -17.04
N ASP A 204 36.40 -1.11 -17.60
CA ASP A 204 37.77 -1.63 -17.68
C ASP A 204 38.10 -2.11 -19.12
N GLU A 205 38.16 -1.19 -20.09
CA GLU A 205 38.78 -1.41 -21.40
C GLU A 205 40.05 -0.54 -21.58
N ASP A 206 41.17 -1.26 -21.69
CA ASP A 206 42.31 -0.97 -22.58
C ASP A 206 43.36 0.10 -22.20
N GLU A 207 44.28 -0.26 -21.31
CA GLU A 207 45.69 0.16 -21.43
C GLU A 207 46.61 -1.08 -21.46
N GLU A 208 47.72 -0.96 -22.19
CA GLU A 208 48.81 -1.94 -22.44
C GLU A 208 48.71 -2.71 -23.78
N GLY A 209 48.76 -1.96 -24.88
CA GLY A 209 49.18 -2.45 -26.19
C GLY A 209 50.65 -2.11 -26.47
N ASP A 210 51.35 -3.11 -27.02
CA ASP A 210 52.64 -3.09 -27.73
C ASP A 210 53.92 -2.67 -26.98
N GLU A 211 54.65 -3.67 -26.46
CA GLU A 211 56.11 -3.71 -26.64
C GLU A 211 56.43 -4.78 -27.69
N ASP A 212 56.58 -4.31 -28.94
CA ASP A 212 57.07 -5.07 -30.08
C ASP A 212 58.44 -5.70 -29.79
N GLU A 213 58.55 -6.98 -30.15
CA GLU A 213 59.78 -7.73 -30.32
C GLU A 213 60.66 -7.07 -31.40
N GLU A 214 61.91 -6.75 -31.08
CA GLU A 214 62.98 -6.71 -32.09
C GLU A 214 63.98 -7.83 -31.81
N ASP A 215 63.92 -8.83 -32.70
CA ASP A 215 64.80 -9.98 -32.88
C ASP A 215 66.26 -9.60 -33.24
N ASP A 216 67.10 -10.63 -33.08
CA ASP A 216 68.29 -11.02 -33.86
C ASP A 216 69.71 -10.85 -33.24
N ASP A 217 70.30 -12.04 -33.00
CA ASP A 217 71.71 -12.50 -33.07
C ASP A 217 72.88 -11.66 -32.52
#